data_AF-A0A180F549-F1
#
_entry.id   AF-A0A180F549-F1
#
_cell.length_a   1.000
_cell.length_b   1.000
_cell.length_c   1.000
_cell.angle_alpha   90.00
_cell.angle_beta   90.00
_cell.angle_gamma   90.00
#
_symmetry.space_group_name_H-M   'P 1'
#
loop_
_entity.id
_entity.type
_entity.pdbx_description
1 polymer ?
#
loop_
_entity_poly.entity_id
_entity_poly.type
_entity_poly.pdbx_seq_one_letter_code
_entity_poly.pdbx_strand_id
1 'polypeptide(L)'
;MELSFSRKWILLLKHLQIIETLKNWYKFRRYFLSIYQGDADFFITECTKYFPNIYFHEHNRDTVGCILSKYPKRIIHYLSELNDKFIETQTSPYNRKDSLKRFYSICVFNIEASDEGSSGKKEKSKVKRRDSFDFTDKNGNICNVSCDLHLKLLKSDVGKISTDRRIYFHESIEHIASGKILVEHIGVHL
;
A
#
# COMPACT_ATOMS: atom_id res chain seq x y z
N MET A 1 -14.62 3.46 57.71
CA MET A 1 -15.57 3.45 56.57
C MET A 1 -14.80 2.91 55.38
N GLU A 2 -14.68 1.59 55.29
CA GLU A 2 -13.95 0.90 54.22
C GLU A 2 -14.82 0.89 52.97
N LEU A 3 -14.32 1.50 51.89
CA LEU A 3 -14.95 1.42 50.58
C LEU A 3 -14.68 0.04 49.99
N SER A 4 -15.66 -0.85 50.17
CA SER A 4 -15.77 -2.11 49.43
C SER A 4 -15.88 -1.81 47.94
N PHE A 5 -14.74 -1.87 47.23
CA PHE A 5 -14.73 -1.85 45.77
C PHE A 5 -15.29 -3.18 45.26
N SER A 6 -16.56 -3.14 44.87
CA SER A 6 -17.32 -4.23 44.28
C SER A 6 -16.55 -4.89 43.12
N ARG A 7 -16.29 -6.20 43.26
CA ARG A 7 -15.69 -7.11 42.27
C ARG A 7 -16.47 -7.22 40.93
N LYS A 8 -17.54 -6.44 40.72
CA LYS A 8 -18.35 -6.45 39.49
C LYS A 8 -17.71 -5.76 38.29
N TRP A 9 -16.72 -4.89 38.47
CA TRP A 9 -16.08 -4.20 37.34
C TRP A 9 -15.04 -5.03 36.59
N ILE A 10 -14.55 -6.12 37.18
CA ILE A 10 -13.50 -6.96 36.58
C ILE A 10 -14.04 -7.82 35.40
N LEU A 11 -15.36 -8.00 35.31
CA LEU A 11 -15.98 -8.87 34.30
C LEU A 11 -16.38 -8.17 32.99
N LEU A 12 -16.22 -6.85 32.87
CA LEU A 12 -16.54 -6.07 31.66
C LEU A 12 -15.31 -5.72 30.78
N LEU A 13 -14.09 -6.10 31.21
CA LEU A 13 -12.83 -5.72 30.57
C LEU A 13 -12.36 -6.65 29.43
N LYS A 14 -13.20 -7.56 28.91
CA LYS A 14 -12.77 -8.50 27.85
C LYS A 14 -12.74 -7.88 26.44
N HIS A 15 -13.18 -6.63 26.26
CA HIS A 15 -13.30 -6.00 24.94
C HIS A 15 -12.75 -4.56 24.86
N LEU A 16 -11.84 -4.17 25.77
CA LEU A 16 -11.24 -2.84 25.72
C LEU A 16 -9.95 -2.89 24.89
N GLN A 17 -9.97 -2.29 23.70
CA GLN A 17 -8.75 -2.03 22.93
C GLN A 17 -8.19 -0.68 23.34
N ILE A 18 -7.08 -0.70 24.06
CA ILE A 18 -6.34 0.52 24.43
C ILE A 18 -5.42 0.88 23.26
N ILE A 19 -5.60 2.09 22.71
CA ILE A 19 -4.77 2.63 21.64
C ILE A 19 -3.87 3.71 22.24
N GLU A 20 -2.61 3.36 22.49
CA GLU A 20 -1.69 4.21 23.24
C GLU A 20 -0.84 5.12 22.36
N THR A 21 -0.69 4.78 21.07
CA THR A 21 0.22 5.50 20.15
C THR A 21 -0.46 5.80 18.83
N LEU A 22 0.02 6.84 18.14
CA LEU A 22 -0.44 7.18 16.79
C LEU A 22 -0.20 6.02 15.80
N LYS A 23 0.91 5.28 15.96
CA LYS A 23 1.19 4.07 15.16
C LYS A 23 0.12 2.99 15.40
N ASN A 24 -0.29 2.78 16.64
CA ASN A 24 -1.37 1.84 16.97
C ASN A 24 -2.71 2.33 16.45
N TRP A 25 -2.97 3.64 16.47
CA TRP A 25 -4.15 4.24 15.86
C TRP A 25 -4.21 3.99 14.35
N TYR A 26 -3.11 4.20 13.62
CA TYR A 26 -3.07 3.87 12.19
C TYR A 26 -3.31 2.39 11.92
N LYS A 27 -2.67 1.49 12.67
CA LYS A 27 -2.92 0.04 12.55
C LYS A 27 -4.39 -0.31 12.78
N PHE A 28 -5.00 0.26 13.82
CA PHE A 28 -6.42 0.09 14.12
C PHE A 28 -7.29 0.59 12.95
N ARG A 29 -7.07 1.81 12.46
CA ARG A 29 -7.87 2.38 11.36
C ARG A 29 -7.70 1.62 10.05
N ARG A 30 -6.47 1.21 9.70
CA ARG A 30 -6.19 0.36 8.53
C ARG A 30 -6.93 -0.98 8.63
N TYR A 31 -6.91 -1.63 9.80
CA TYR A 31 -7.67 -2.86 10.02
C TYR A 31 -9.16 -2.67 9.74
N PHE A 32 -9.77 -1.63 10.31
CA PHE A 32 -11.20 -1.36 10.08
C PHE A 32 -11.50 -0.96 8.63
N LEU A 33 -10.61 -0.22 7.97
CA LEU A 33 -10.75 0.10 6.55
C LEU A 33 -10.70 -1.15 5.65
N SER A 34 -10.00 -2.21 6.07
CA SER A 34 -9.98 -3.48 5.35
C SER A 34 -11.29 -4.30 5.47
N ILE A 35 -12.15 -3.95 6.42
CA ILE A 35 -13.42 -4.62 6.70
C ILE A 35 -14.59 -3.77 6.18
N TYR A 36 -14.48 -2.45 6.34
CA TYR A 36 -15.48 -1.46 5.99
C TYR A 36 -14.90 -0.52 4.94
N GLN A 37 -14.60 -1.06 3.76
CA GLN A 37 -13.86 -0.36 2.71
C GLN A 37 -14.68 0.70 1.96
N GLY A 38 -16.00 0.71 2.10
CA GLY A 38 -16.88 1.63 1.36
C GLY A 38 -16.75 1.47 -0.16
N ASP A 39 -16.95 2.57 -0.89
CA ASP A 39 -16.65 2.67 -2.32
C ASP A 39 -15.20 3.11 -2.56
N ALA A 40 -14.82 3.22 -3.84
CA ALA A 40 -13.46 3.58 -4.24
C ALA A 40 -13.05 4.97 -3.74
N ASP A 41 -13.96 5.95 -3.76
CA ASP A 41 -13.67 7.31 -3.34
C ASP A 41 -13.44 7.38 -1.82
N PHE A 42 -14.35 6.77 -1.06
CA PHE A 42 -14.21 6.64 0.39
C PHE A 42 -12.91 5.91 0.75
N PHE A 43 -12.61 4.80 0.07
CA PHE A 43 -11.42 3.99 0.35
C PHE A 43 -10.13 4.77 0.16
N ILE A 44 -9.96 5.46 -0.97
CA ILE A 44 -8.76 6.26 -1.24
C ILE A 44 -8.68 7.45 -0.30
N THR A 45 -9.80 8.12 -0.01
CA THR A 45 -9.85 9.22 0.96
C THR A 45 -9.40 8.77 2.35
N GLU A 46 -9.87 7.62 2.86
CA GLU A 46 -9.40 7.09 4.14
C GLU A 46 -7.93 6.64 4.07
N CYS A 47 -7.48 6.06 2.95
CA CYS A 47 -6.08 5.70 2.75
C CYS A 47 -5.14 6.91 2.93
N THR A 48 -5.47 8.08 2.36
CA THR A 48 -4.64 9.29 2.52
C THR A 48 -4.44 9.72 3.98
N LYS A 49 -5.40 9.41 4.86
CA LYS A 49 -5.34 9.73 6.29
C LYS A 49 -4.46 8.75 7.07
N TYR A 50 -4.40 7.49 6.63
CA TYR A 50 -3.81 6.40 7.41
C TYR A 50 -2.50 5.86 6.85
N PHE A 51 -2.05 6.30 5.68
CA PHE A 51 -0.73 5.98 5.11
C PHE A 51 0.09 7.26 4.92
N PRO A 52 0.64 7.86 6.00
CA PRO A 52 1.26 9.18 5.95
C PRO A 52 2.49 9.27 5.03
N ASN A 53 3.17 8.15 4.76
CA ASN A 53 4.36 8.08 3.91
C ASN A 53 4.02 7.78 2.44
N ILE A 54 2.74 7.66 2.11
CA ILE A 54 2.25 7.40 0.76
C ILE A 54 1.44 8.61 0.27
N TYR A 55 1.66 8.97 -0.98
CA TYR A 55 0.80 9.85 -1.75
C TYR A 55 0.02 9.01 -2.76
N PHE A 56 -1.30 9.11 -2.74
CA PHE A 56 -2.17 8.42 -3.69
C PHE A 56 -2.53 9.36 -4.83
N HIS A 57 -2.13 9.02 -6.05
CA HIS A 57 -2.56 9.73 -7.25
C HIS A 57 -4.09 9.64 -7.42
N GLU A 58 -4.72 10.68 -7.96
CA GLU A 58 -6.18 10.77 -8.11
C GLU A 58 -6.78 9.60 -8.90
N HIS A 59 -6.04 9.11 -9.90
CA HIS A 59 -6.40 7.96 -10.73
C HIS A 59 -6.76 6.69 -9.93
N ASN A 60 -6.21 6.53 -8.72
CA ASN A 60 -6.54 5.37 -7.88
C ASN A 60 -8.04 5.27 -7.57
N ARG A 61 -8.77 6.41 -7.54
CA ARG A 61 -10.22 6.44 -7.32
C ARG A 61 -10.98 5.73 -8.43
N ASP A 62 -10.47 5.80 -9.66
CA ASP A 62 -11.08 5.18 -10.83
C ASP A 62 -10.72 3.69 -10.92
N THR A 63 -9.54 3.31 -10.43
CA THR A 63 -8.98 1.98 -10.70
C THR A 63 -9.25 0.97 -9.60
N VAL A 64 -9.27 1.41 -8.33
CA VAL A 64 -9.33 0.48 -7.20
C VAL A 64 -10.67 -0.26 -7.14
N GLY A 65 -11.75 0.39 -7.58
CA GLY A 65 -13.12 -0.14 -7.52
C GLY A 65 -13.28 -1.51 -8.17
N CYS A 66 -12.53 -1.81 -9.24
CA CYS A 66 -12.62 -3.10 -9.94
C CYS A 66 -12.12 -4.30 -9.13
N ILE A 67 -11.31 -4.07 -8.08
CA ILE A 67 -10.77 -5.13 -7.22
C ILE A 67 -11.17 -5.00 -5.75
N LEU A 68 -11.68 -3.83 -5.34
CA LEU A 68 -11.90 -3.48 -3.94
C LEU A 68 -12.89 -4.39 -3.20
N SER A 69 -13.81 -5.07 -3.91
CA SER A 69 -14.74 -6.03 -3.30
C SER A 69 -14.09 -7.34 -2.88
N LYS A 70 -12.91 -7.68 -3.42
CA LYS A 70 -12.25 -9.00 -3.25
C LYS A 70 -10.87 -8.93 -2.60
N TYR A 71 -10.25 -7.75 -2.60
CA TYR A 71 -8.88 -7.54 -2.14
C TYR A 71 -8.69 -6.49 -1.02
N PRO A 72 -9.71 -6.01 -0.27
CA PRO A 72 -9.51 -4.88 0.64
C PRO A 72 -8.45 -5.18 1.71
N LYS A 73 -8.42 -6.38 2.31
CA LYS A 73 -7.39 -6.78 3.29
C LYS A 73 -6.02 -6.89 2.67
N ARG A 74 -5.92 -7.44 1.46
CA ARG A 74 -4.65 -7.55 0.74
C ARG A 74 -4.10 -6.18 0.34
N ILE A 75 -4.93 -5.28 -0.16
CA ILE A 75 -4.52 -3.92 -0.51
C ILE A 75 -4.00 -3.21 0.76
N ILE A 76 -4.76 -3.23 1.85
CA ILE A 76 -4.34 -2.62 3.12
C ILE A 76 -3.06 -3.23 3.67
N HIS A 77 -2.91 -4.56 3.60
CA HIS A 77 -1.68 -5.24 4.02
C HIS A 77 -0.47 -4.72 3.24
N TYR A 78 -0.55 -4.71 1.91
CA TYR A 78 0.55 -4.30 1.05
C TYR A 78 0.88 -2.81 1.20
N LEU A 79 -0.13 -1.95 1.29
CA LEU A 79 0.07 -0.52 1.58
C LEU A 79 0.67 -0.30 2.96
N SER A 80 0.35 -1.13 3.95
CA SER A 80 0.94 -1.05 5.30
C SER A 80 2.42 -1.41 5.27
N GLU A 81 2.78 -2.49 4.59
CA GLU A 81 4.18 -2.89 4.40
C GLU A 81 4.96 -1.80 3.67
N LEU A 82 4.39 -1.26 2.58
CA LEU A 82 4.99 -0.17 1.81
C LEU A 82 5.19 1.10 2.67
N ASN A 83 4.15 1.55 3.38
CA ASN A 83 4.21 2.75 4.22
C ASN A 83 5.19 2.59 5.40
N ASP A 84 5.19 1.44 6.06
CA ASP A 84 5.86 1.27 7.34
C ASP A 84 7.30 0.79 7.21
N LYS A 85 7.67 0.11 6.10
CA LYS A 85 8.96 -0.60 5.99
C LYS A 85 9.83 -0.17 4.81
N PHE A 86 9.26 0.36 3.73
CA PHE A 86 10.01 0.55 2.50
C PHE A 86 11.20 1.52 2.65
N ILE A 87 10.99 2.65 3.34
CA ILE A 87 12.05 3.64 3.59
C ILE A 87 13.25 3.02 4.33
N GLU A 88 13.00 2.18 5.33
CA GLU A 88 14.06 1.51 6.11
C GLU A 88 14.87 0.50 5.29
N THR A 89 14.34 0.10 4.12
CA THR A 89 15.01 -0.85 3.22
C THR A 89 15.89 -0.19 2.17
N GLN A 90 15.80 1.14 2.02
CA GLN A 90 16.61 1.89 1.07
C GLN A 90 18.11 1.78 1.43
N THR A 91 18.94 1.51 0.43
CA THR A 91 20.40 1.47 0.61
C THR A 91 20.99 2.87 0.63
N SER A 92 22.18 3.01 1.23
CA SER A 92 22.99 4.23 1.14
C SER A 92 24.41 3.84 0.71
N PRO A 93 24.88 4.25 -0.49
CA PRO A 93 24.17 5.03 -1.50
C PRO A 93 22.97 4.29 -2.10
N TYR A 94 22.05 5.04 -2.70
CA TYR A 94 20.79 4.50 -3.20
C TYR A 94 20.97 3.53 -4.37
N ASN A 95 20.37 2.34 -4.24
CA ASN A 95 20.31 1.31 -5.26
C ASN A 95 18.90 0.70 -5.25
N ARG A 96 18.15 0.94 -6.33
CA ARG A 96 16.76 0.48 -6.50
C ARG A 96 16.61 -1.03 -6.36
N LYS A 97 17.48 -1.80 -7.02
CA LYS A 97 17.38 -3.26 -7.06
C LYS A 97 17.63 -3.87 -5.67
N ASP A 98 18.65 -3.40 -4.98
CA ASP A 98 19.02 -3.92 -3.66
C ASP A 98 18.01 -3.49 -2.58
N SER A 99 17.51 -2.25 -2.68
CA SER A 99 16.44 -1.75 -1.80
C SER A 99 15.16 -2.59 -1.93
N LEU A 100 14.75 -2.90 -3.18
CA LEU A 100 13.60 -3.78 -3.42
C LEU A 100 13.84 -5.20 -2.93
N LYS A 101 15.03 -5.77 -3.17
CA LYS A 101 15.39 -7.11 -2.68
C LYS A 101 15.28 -7.16 -1.15
N ARG A 102 15.79 -6.13 -0.46
CA ARG A 102 15.68 -6.01 1.00
C ARG A 102 14.22 -5.87 1.43
N PHE A 103 13.44 -5.01 0.78
CA PHE A 103 12.01 -4.86 1.04
C PHE A 103 11.27 -6.19 0.94
N TYR A 104 11.43 -6.94 -0.16
CA TYR A 104 10.81 -8.24 -0.34
C TYR A 104 11.25 -9.28 0.69
N SER A 105 12.48 -9.19 1.20
CA SER A 105 13.00 -10.13 2.20
C SER A 105 12.38 -9.95 3.60
N ILE A 106 11.97 -8.72 3.95
CA ILE A 106 11.43 -8.41 5.29
C ILE A 106 9.90 -8.35 5.32
N CYS A 107 9.27 -8.22 4.15
CA CYS A 107 7.83 -8.13 4.04
C CYS A 107 7.21 -9.51 3.91
N VAL A 108 6.14 -9.76 4.67
CA VAL A 108 5.37 -11.00 4.55
C VAL A 108 4.38 -10.84 3.42
N PHE A 109 4.87 -10.87 2.19
CA PHE A 109 4.02 -11.02 1.03
C PHE A 109 3.66 -12.50 0.89
N ASN A 110 2.44 -12.79 0.43
CA ASN A 110 2.00 -14.16 0.10
C ASN A 110 2.70 -14.66 -1.18
N ILE A 111 4.03 -14.60 -1.21
CA ILE A 111 4.89 -15.10 -2.27
C ILE A 111 5.07 -16.60 -2.01
N GLU A 112 4.08 -17.37 -2.46
CA GLU A 112 4.41 -18.58 -3.21
C GLU A 112 4.38 -18.13 -4.68
N ALA A 113 5.39 -17.39 -5.14
CA ALA A 113 5.40 -16.81 -6.48
C ALA A 113 6.74 -17.04 -7.15
N SER A 114 6.64 -17.77 -8.25
CA SER A 114 7.69 -18.19 -9.17
C SER A 114 8.44 -17.01 -9.83
N ASP A 115 9.71 -17.26 -10.14
CA ASP A 115 10.61 -16.41 -10.91
C ASP A 115 10.16 -16.36 -12.38
N GLU A 116 9.43 -15.31 -12.77
CA GLU A 116 9.18 -14.98 -14.19
C GLU A 116 10.22 -13.98 -14.73
N GLY A 117 11.45 -14.02 -14.22
CA GLY A 117 12.53 -13.11 -14.60
C GLY A 117 13.64 -13.71 -15.45
N SER A 118 13.58 -14.99 -15.82
CA SER A 118 14.71 -15.63 -16.52
C SER A 118 14.28 -16.64 -17.61
N SER A 119 13.93 -16.14 -18.80
CA SER A 119 14.39 -16.65 -20.10
C SER A 119 13.51 -16.18 -21.27
N GLY A 120 14.16 -15.69 -22.34
CA GLY A 120 13.56 -15.59 -23.66
C GLY A 120 13.31 -14.16 -24.14
N LYS A 121 14.28 -13.64 -24.89
CA LYS A 121 14.16 -12.49 -25.80
C LYS A 121 12.76 -12.44 -26.44
N LYS A 122 11.97 -11.41 -26.14
CA LYS A 122 10.89 -10.97 -27.00
C LYS A 122 11.22 -9.59 -27.54
N GLU A 123 11.17 -9.51 -28.85
CA GLU A 123 11.55 -8.36 -29.66
C GLU A 123 10.80 -7.10 -29.26
N LYS A 124 11.53 -6.00 -29.36
CA LYS A 124 11.13 -4.63 -29.05
C LYS A 124 9.88 -4.23 -29.85
N SER A 125 8.70 -4.44 -29.30
CA SER A 125 7.50 -3.70 -29.71
C SER A 125 7.56 -2.30 -29.12
N LYS A 126 7.98 -1.32 -29.93
CA LYS A 126 7.99 0.12 -29.62
C LYS A 126 6.56 0.69 -29.56
N VAL A 127 5.73 0.26 -28.60
CA VAL A 127 4.43 0.87 -28.25
C VAL A 127 4.14 0.46 -26.80
N LYS A 128 4.39 1.26 -25.75
CA LYS A 128 3.44 2.25 -25.21
C LYS A 128 4.07 3.01 -24.01
N ARG A 129 3.99 4.33 -24.04
CA ARG A 129 4.14 5.22 -22.87
C ARG A 129 2.89 5.10 -21.98
N ARG A 130 2.76 4.06 -21.15
CA ARG A 130 1.51 3.83 -20.36
C ARG A 130 1.64 3.81 -18.85
N ASP A 131 2.86 3.74 -18.32
CA ASP A 131 3.06 3.66 -16.87
C ASP A 131 3.62 4.97 -16.31
N SER A 132 3.36 6.09 -17.01
CA SER A 132 3.79 7.41 -16.55
C SER A 132 2.59 8.27 -16.17
N PHE A 133 2.67 8.90 -15.00
CA PHE A 133 1.60 9.68 -14.40
C PHE A 133 2.08 11.10 -14.13
N ASP A 134 1.17 12.05 -14.25
CA ASP A 134 1.45 13.46 -14.04
C ASP A 134 1.27 13.81 -12.56
N PHE A 135 2.34 14.30 -11.95
CA PHE A 135 2.35 14.78 -10.58
C PHE A 135 2.64 16.27 -10.54
N THR A 136 2.13 16.96 -9.52
CA THR A 136 2.50 18.35 -9.27
C THR A 136 3.67 18.43 -8.28
N ASP A 137 4.74 19.13 -8.64
CA ASP A 137 5.84 19.42 -7.74
C ASP A 137 5.47 20.49 -6.70
N LYS A 138 6.38 20.74 -5.75
CA LYS A 138 6.23 21.79 -4.73
C LYS A 138 6.06 23.21 -5.28
N ASN A 139 6.39 23.47 -6.54
CA ASN A 139 6.30 24.77 -7.20
C ASN A 139 5.04 24.88 -8.09
N GLY A 140 4.22 23.84 -8.19
CA GLY A 140 3.06 23.80 -9.08
C GLY A 140 3.33 23.31 -10.50
N ASN A 141 4.55 22.85 -10.81
CA ASN A 141 4.88 22.32 -12.12
C ASN A 141 4.43 20.87 -12.28
N ILE A 142 4.02 20.50 -13.49
CA ILE A 142 3.70 19.11 -13.82
C ILE A 142 5.00 18.34 -14.08
N CYS A 143 5.17 17.22 -13.39
CA CYS A 143 6.26 16.28 -13.53
C CYS A 143 5.69 14.92 -13.96
N ASN A 144 6.12 14.42 -15.11
CA ASN A 144 5.75 13.10 -15.58
C ASN A 144 6.68 12.05 -14.94
N VAL A 145 6.11 11.14 -14.14
CA VAL A 145 6.86 10.13 -13.36
C VAL A 145 6.54 8.74 -13.89
N SER A 146 7.57 7.94 -14.20
CA SER A 146 7.42 6.53 -14.61
C SER A 146 7.38 5.60 -13.42
N CYS A 147 6.35 4.77 -13.32
CA CYS A 147 6.04 3.98 -12.15
C CYS A 147 6.13 2.50 -12.46
N ASP A 148 7.35 2.05 -12.76
CA ASP A 148 7.62 0.70 -13.24
C ASP A 148 7.57 -0.35 -12.10
N LEU A 149 7.63 0.11 -10.84
CA LEU A 149 7.61 -0.77 -9.68
C LEU A 149 6.17 -1.17 -9.35
N HIS A 150 5.99 -2.44 -9.05
CA HIS A 150 4.68 -2.97 -8.72
C HIS A 150 4.72 -4.10 -7.72
N LEU A 151 3.68 -4.19 -6.90
CA LEU A 151 3.44 -5.32 -6.00
C LEU A 151 2.34 -6.22 -6.58
N LYS A 152 2.58 -7.53 -6.67
CA LYS A 152 1.61 -8.50 -7.19
C LYS A 152 0.62 -8.94 -6.11
N LEU A 153 -0.67 -8.67 -6.28
CA LEU A 153 -1.75 -9.12 -5.39
C LEU A 153 -2.24 -10.52 -5.79
N LEU A 154 -1.41 -11.54 -5.55
CA LEU A 154 -1.58 -12.89 -6.12
C LEU A 154 -2.80 -13.65 -5.63
N LYS A 155 -3.18 -13.49 -4.35
CA LYS A 155 -4.33 -14.18 -3.74
C LYS A 155 -5.30 -13.10 -3.23
N SER A 156 -6.57 -13.23 -3.58
CA SER A 156 -7.67 -12.44 -3.01
C SER A 156 -7.87 -12.75 -1.52
N ASP A 157 -8.71 -11.99 -0.84
CA ASP A 157 -9.05 -12.18 0.57
C ASP A 157 -9.75 -13.51 0.84
N VAL A 158 -10.33 -14.12 -0.20
CA VAL A 158 -10.98 -15.45 -0.16
C VAL A 158 -10.10 -16.57 -0.75
N GLY A 159 -8.83 -16.28 -1.05
CA GLY A 159 -7.87 -17.28 -1.51
C GLY A 159 -7.85 -17.55 -3.02
N LYS A 160 -8.71 -16.91 -3.82
CA LYS A 160 -8.66 -17.03 -5.29
C LYS A 160 -7.36 -16.41 -5.83
N ILE A 161 -6.65 -17.17 -6.67
CA ILE A 161 -5.41 -16.74 -7.33
C ILE A 161 -5.74 -15.82 -8.51
N SER A 162 -4.97 -14.74 -8.67
CA SER A 162 -5.01 -13.82 -9.81
C SER A 162 -3.61 -13.32 -10.11
N THR A 163 -3.21 -13.35 -11.38
CA THR A 163 -1.87 -12.91 -11.80
C THR A 163 -1.84 -11.47 -12.28
N ASP A 164 -2.98 -10.80 -12.38
CA ASP A 164 -3.16 -9.50 -13.04
C ASP A 164 -3.54 -8.36 -12.09
N ARG A 165 -3.48 -8.56 -10.77
CA ARG A 165 -3.77 -7.50 -9.78
C ARG A 165 -2.49 -6.89 -9.24
N ARG A 166 -2.40 -5.56 -9.22
CA ARG A 166 -1.17 -4.81 -8.93
C ARG A 166 -1.43 -3.55 -8.12
N ILE A 167 -0.41 -3.17 -7.36
CA ILE A 167 -0.22 -1.81 -6.83
C ILE A 167 1.04 -1.28 -7.50
N TYR A 168 0.93 -0.26 -8.34
CA TYR A 168 2.06 0.44 -8.96
C TYR A 168 2.48 1.60 -8.07
N PHE A 169 3.79 1.80 -7.96
CA PHE A 169 4.34 2.85 -7.12
C PHE A 169 5.65 3.40 -7.67
N HIS A 170 5.98 4.63 -7.28
CA HIS A 170 7.33 5.18 -7.32
C HIS A 170 7.88 5.37 -5.91
N GLU A 171 9.14 5.00 -5.72
CA GLU A 171 9.83 4.89 -4.43
C GLU A 171 10.00 6.19 -3.65
N SER A 172 10.16 7.32 -4.34
CA SER A 172 9.88 8.70 -3.90
C SER A 172 10.58 9.69 -4.84
N ILE A 173 10.12 10.94 -4.85
CA ILE A 173 10.83 12.06 -5.50
C ILE A 173 10.79 13.24 -4.53
N GLU A 174 11.96 13.74 -4.09
CA GLU A 174 12.07 14.70 -2.99
C GLU A 174 11.18 15.96 -3.16
N HIS A 175 11.07 16.46 -4.39
CA HIS A 175 10.30 17.68 -4.72
C HIS A 175 8.82 17.43 -5.03
N ILE A 176 8.36 16.18 -5.00
CA ILE A 176 6.95 15.80 -5.24
C ILE A 176 6.38 15.20 -3.95
N ALA A 177 5.20 15.69 -3.54
CA ALA A 177 4.49 15.19 -2.36
C ALA A 177 5.36 15.07 -1.09
N SER A 178 6.34 15.96 -0.93
CA SER A 178 7.31 15.96 0.18
C SER A 178 8.12 14.66 0.32
N GLY A 179 8.53 14.06 -0.79
CA GLY A 179 9.36 12.86 -0.79
C GLY A 179 8.65 11.59 -0.34
N LYS A 180 7.31 11.58 -0.37
CA LYS A 180 6.51 10.37 -0.11
C LYS A 180 6.66 9.35 -1.24
N ILE A 181 6.33 8.10 -0.91
CA ILE A 181 6.12 7.04 -1.90
C ILE A 181 4.89 7.43 -2.72
N LEU A 182 5.01 7.43 -4.04
CA LEU A 182 3.91 7.76 -4.92
C LEU A 182 3.22 6.45 -5.31
N VAL A 183 1.90 6.37 -5.17
CA VAL A 183 1.09 5.22 -5.60
C VAL A 183 0.14 5.69 -6.68
N GLU A 184 0.30 5.17 -7.88
CA GLU A 184 -0.36 5.68 -9.08
C GLU A 184 -1.58 4.88 -9.47
N HIS A 185 -1.49 3.56 -9.27
CA HIS A 185 -2.51 2.63 -9.73
C HIS A 185 -2.67 1.46 -8.78
N ILE A 186 -3.89 1.26 -8.31
CA ILE A 186 -4.31 0.05 -7.60
C ILE A 186 -5.42 -0.57 -8.43
N GLY A 187 -5.20 -1.76 -8.97
CA GLY A 187 -6.19 -2.36 -9.87
C GLY A 187 -5.68 -3.53 -10.69
N VAL A 188 -6.25 -3.67 -11.89
CA VAL A 188 -5.79 -4.62 -12.91
C VAL A 188 -4.49 -4.13 -13.54
N HIS A 189 -3.62 -5.02 -14.00
CA HIS A 189 -2.38 -4.71 -14.72
C HIS A 189 -2.62 -3.72 -15.88
N LEU A 190 -1.74 -2.71 -16.01
CA LEU A 190 -1.78 -1.65 -17.04
C LEU A 190 -1.30 -2.11 -18.42
#